data_AF-A0A4Q3KMR0-F1
#
_entry.id   AF-A0A4Q3KMR0-F1
#
_cell.length_a   1.000
_cell.length_b   1.000
_cell.length_c   1.000
_cell.angle_alpha   90.00
_cell.angle_beta   90.00
_cell.angle_gamma   90.00
#
_symmetry.space_group_name_H-M   'P 1'
#
loop_
_entity.id
_entity.type
_entity.pdbx_description
1 polymer ?
#
loop_
_entity_poly.entity_id
_entity_poly.type
_entity_poly.pdbx_seq_one_letter_code
_entity_poly.pdbx_strand_id
1 'polypeptide(L)'
;MLNTLNPADVASIDILKDASATAIYGSRGANGVVIITTKRGKAGRTNVTLDVYGGVQTIGHKVDLLNASQFAQLNNEILINGGQQPNNATIIGAANATSPDYSNPDALGAGTDWQKEIFRAAGMQSYNLNISGGNEKTQYALGGGYFKQDGIIIGSDFNRYSARFNL
;
A
#
# COMPACT_ATOMS: atom_id res chain seq x y z
N MET A 1 14.68 -4.87 2.16
CA MET A 1 15.26 -6.19 1.90
C MET A 1 14.45 -7.38 2.48
N LEU A 2 13.34 -7.19 3.21
CA LEU A 2 12.45 -8.28 3.66
C LEU A 2 11.34 -8.65 2.66
N ASN A 3 11.07 -7.78 1.68
CA ASN A 3 9.97 -7.96 0.73
C ASN A 3 10.22 -9.05 -0.34
N THR A 4 11.40 -9.67 -0.37
CA THR A 4 11.70 -10.79 -1.29
C THR A 4 11.37 -12.15 -0.68
N LEU A 5 11.17 -12.23 0.64
CA LEU A 5 10.82 -13.47 1.30
C LEU A 5 9.33 -13.78 1.10
N ASN A 6 9.06 -15.00 0.66
CA ASN A 6 7.70 -15.51 0.54
C ASN A 6 7.19 -15.98 1.92
N PRO A 7 6.09 -15.41 2.45
CA PRO A 7 5.53 -15.84 3.74
C PRO A 7 5.16 -17.32 3.77
N ALA A 8 4.78 -17.90 2.63
CA ALA A 8 4.44 -19.33 2.53
C ALA A 8 5.61 -20.25 2.91
N ASP A 9 6.84 -19.74 2.90
CA ASP A 9 8.07 -20.47 3.18
C ASP A 9 8.52 -20.38 4.64
N VAL A 10 7.87 -19.52 5.44
CA VAL A 10 8.16 -19.35 6.86
C VAL A 10 7.55 -20.50 7.65
N ALA A 11 8.37 -21.13 8.50
CA ALA A 11 7.95 -22.15 9.46
C ALA A 11 7.64 -21.54 10.83
N SER A 12 8.50 -20.63 11.32
CA SER A 12 8.29 -19.90 12.56
C SER A 12 8.93 -18.51 12.52
N ILE A 13 8.39 -17.60 13.33
CA ILE A 13 8.91 -16.25 13.56
C ILE A 13 9.07 -16.07 15.07
N ASP A 14 10.30 -15.95 15.53
CA ASP A 14 10.62 -15.73 16.94
C ASP A 14 11.14 -14.31 17.14
N ILE A 15 10.54 -13.56 18.06
CA ILE A 15 10.85 -12.15 18.29
C ILE A 15 11.52 -11.99 19.65
N LEU A 16 12.81 -11.65 19.64
CA LEU A 16 13.59 -11.38 20.84
C LEU A 16 13.53 -9.90 21.18
N LYS A 17 12.89 -9.58 22.31
CA LYS A 17 12.65 -8.21 22.78
C LYS A 17 13.56 -7.80 23.93
N ASP A 18 14.09 -8.77 24.66
CA ASP A 18 14.86 -8.52 25.89
C ASP A 18 16.37 -8.48 25.63
N ALA A 19 17.06 -7.61 26.36
CA ALA A 19 18.49 -7.34 26.20
C ALA A 19 19.38 -8.58 26.43
N SER A 20 18.96 -9.52 27.28
CA SER A 20 19.69 -10.78 27.51
C SER A 20 19.59 -11.74 26.33
N ALA A 21 18.46 -11.75 25.61
CA ALA A 21 18.22 -12.59 24.44
C ALA A 21 18.87 -12.01 23.17
N THR A 22 19.00 -10.68 23.07
CA THR A 22 19.65 -10.02 21.92
C THR A 22 21.17 -9.90 22.06
N ALA A 23 21.73 -10.07 23.27
CA ALA A 23 23.17 -9.95 23.56
C ALA A 23 24.05 -10.84 22.67
N ILE A 24 23.56 -12.02 22.28
CA ILE A 24 24.30 -12.95 21.39
C ILE A 24 24.51 -12.34 19.98
N TYR A 25 23.63 -11.45 19.55
CA TYR A 25 23.69 -10.80 18.24
C TYR A 25 24.39 -9.43 18.26
N GLY A 26 24.93 -9.03 19.43
CA GLY A 26 25.73 -7.83 19.61
C GLY A 26 24.97 -6.52 19.38
N SER A 27 25.71 -5.44 19.08
CA SER A 27 25.14 -4.09 18.92
C SER A 27 24.08 -3.98 17.82
N ARG A 28 24.11 -4.88 16.82
CA ARG A 28 23.10 -4.93 15.75
C ARG A 28 21.74 -5.48 16.21
N GLY A 29 21.68 -6.14 17.38
CA GLY A 29 20.46 -6.62 18.02
C GLY A 29 19.88 -5.65 19.06
N ALA A 30 20.46 -4.45 19.23
CA ALA A 30 20.02 -3.49 20.26
C ALA A 30 18.55 -3.05 20.10
N ASN A 31 18.02 -3.06 18.87
CA ASN A 31 16.63 -2.74 18.56
C ASN A 31 15.70 -3.97 18.57
N GLY A 32 16.17 -5.12 19.07
CA GLY A 32 15.48 -6.40 18.97
C GLY A 32 15.95 -7.25 17.79
N VAL A 33 15.69 -8.55 17.85
CA VAL A 33 16.05 -9.51 16.79
C VAL A 33 14.82 -10.32 16.39
N VAL A 34 14.57 -10.42 15.08
CA VAL A 34 13.53 -11.30 14.52
C VAL A 34 14.21 -12.48 13.85
N ILE A 35 14.02 -13.66 14.40
CA ILE A 35 14.53 -14.91 13.86
C ILE A 35 13.43 -15.53 13.00
N ILE A 36 13.74 -15.76 11.73
CA ILE A 36 12.82 -16.40 10.78
C ILE A 36 13.37 -17.78 10.45
N THR A 37 12.63 -18.82 10.84
CA THR A 37 12.94 -20.20 10.46
C THR A 37 12.15 -20.56 9.22
N THR A 38 12.81 -21.05 8.16
CA THR A 38 12.15 -21.49 6.94
C THR A 38 11.78 -22.97 6.99
N LYS A 39 10.71 -23.36 6.28
CA LYS A 39 10.30 -24.76 6.16
C LYS A 39 11.43 -25.59 5.54
N ARG A 40 11.79 -26.70 6.16
CA ARG A 40 12.76 -27.69 5.66
C ARG A 40 12.07 -28.99 5.26
N GLY A 41 12.76 -29.81 4.47
CA GLY A 41 12.31 -31.18 4.18
C GLY A 41 12.12 -31.95 5.48
N LYS A 42 11.15 -32.87 5.50
CA LYS A 42 10.97 -33.84 6.59
C LYS A 42 11.15 -35.24 6.02
N ALA A 43 11.79 -36.12 6.77
CA ALA A 43 11.86 -37.53 6.41
C ALA A 43 10.45 -38.14 6.38
N GLY A 44 10.15 -38.89 5.32
CA GLY A 44 8.85 -39.52 5.13
C GLY A 44 8.23 -39.20 3.77
N ARG A 45 6.89 -39.22 3.72
CA ARG A 45 6.15 -39.02 2.46
C ARG A 45 6.36 -37.61 1.92
N THR A 46 6.48 -37.52 0.60
CA THR A 46 6.51 -36.24 -0.10
C THR A 46 5.18 -35.51 0.13
N ASN A 47 5.27 -34.28 0.62
CA ASN A 47 4.15 -33.38 0.82
C ASN A 47 4.18 -32.27 -0.24
N VAL A 48 3.04 -32.04 -0.87
CA VAL A 48 2.86 -31.01 -1.89
C VAL A 48 1.77 -30.07 -1.41
N THR A 49 2.09 -28.79 -1.32
CA THR A 49 1.17 -27.74 -0.88
C THR A 49 1.09 -26.68 -1.96
N LEU A 50 -0.14 -26.36 -2.37
CA LEU A 50 -0.44 -25.29 -3.31
C LEU A 50 -1.33 -24.27 -2.59
N ASP A 51 -0.80 -23.07 -2.39
CA ASP A 51 -1.52 -21.95 -1.79
C ASP A 51 -1.85 -20.94 -2.89
N VAL A 52 -3.14 -20.70 -3.10
CA VAL A 52 -3.64 -19.71 -4.07
C VAL A 52 -4.57 -18.77 -3.36
N TYR A 53 -4.37 -17.46 -3.54
CA TYR A 53 -5.32 -16.46 -3.10
C TYR A 53 -5.39 -15.30 -4.07
N GLY A 54 -6.54 -14.64 -4.09
CA GLY A 54 -6.77 -13.44 -4.86
C GLY A 54 -7.72 -12.50 -4.13
N GLY A 55 -7.68 -11.22 -4.48
CA GLY A 55 -8.52 -10.21 -3.86
C GLY A 55 -8.51 -8.91 -4.66
N VAL A 56 -9.41 -8.02 -4.29
CA VAL A 56 -9.49 -6.67 -4.84
C VAL A 56 -9.28 -5.68 -3.70
N GLN A 57 -8.41 -4.70 -3.92
CA GLN A 57 -8.11 -3.64 -2.99
C GLN A 57 -8.79 -2.35 -3.45
N THR A 58 -9.43 -1.67 -2.53
CA THR A 58 -10.03 -0.35 -2.74
C THR A 58 -9.54 0.60 -1.66
N ILE A 59 -9.60 1.90 -1.94
CA ILE A 59 -9.31 2.90 -0.92
C ILE A 59 -10.29 2.78 0.25
N GLY A 60 -9.77 2.69 1.48
CA GLY A 60 -10.61 2.51 2.68
C GLY A 60 -11.24 3.81 3.17
N HIS A 61 -10.60 4.96 2.94
CA HIS A 61 -11.10 6.27 3.35
C HIS A 61 -10.65 7.33 2.35
N LYS A 62 -11.61 8.13 1.84
CA LYS A 62 -11.34 9.31 1.03
C LYS A 62 -11.40 10.55 1.90
N VAL A 63 -10.60 11.57 1.63
CA VAL A 63 -10.72 12.85 2.34
C VAL A 63 -11.94 13.57 1.78
N ASP A 64 -12.79 14.12 2.64
CA ASP A 64 -13.90 14.96 2.19
C ASP A 64 -13.34 16.29 1.69
N LEU A 65 -13.41 16.50 0.38
CA LEU A 65 -12.96 17.73 -0.28
C LEU A 65 -14.18 18.54 -0.72
N LEU A 66 -14.03 19.86 -0.69
CA LEU A 66 -15.00 20.76 -1.32
C LEU A 66 -15.03 20.50 -2.82
N ASN A 67 -16.23 20.44 -3.38
CA ASN A 67 -16.42 20.45 -4.82
C ASN A 67 -16.17 21.86 -5.39
N ALA A 68 -16.11 22.00 -6.72
CA ALA A 68 -15.77 23.28 -7.35
C ALA A 68 -16.73 24.43 -6.97
N SER A 69 -18.05 24.17 -6.93
CA SER A 69 -19.06 25.14 -6.47
C SER A 69 -18.87 25.55 -5.02
N GLN A 70 -18.64 24.60 -4.11
CA GLN A 70 -18.44 24.86 -2.68
C GLN A 70 -17.16 25.65 -2.43
N PHE A 71 -16.09 25.37 -3.19
CA PHE A 71 -14.85 26.14 -3.12
C PHE A 71 -15.07 27.58 -3.58
N ALA A 72 -15.82 27.79 -4.67
CA ALA A 72 -16.16 29.11 -5.18
C ALA A 72 -17.05 29.90 -4.19
N GLN A 73 -18.03 29.24 -3.55
CA GLN A 73 -18.84 29.84 -2.48
C GLN A 73 -17.97 30.26 -1.29
N LEU A 74 -17.08 29.38 -0.82
CA LEU A 74 -16.14 29.70 0.25
C LEU A 74 -15.25 30.89 -0.10
N ASN A 75 -14.76 30.97 -1.34
CA ASN A 75 -13.96 32.11 -1.79
C ASN A 75 -14.75 33.43 -1.75
N ASN A 76 -15.98 33.41 -2.26
CA ASN A 76 -16.88 34.57 -2.23
C ASN A 76 -17.22 34.99 -0.78
N GLU A 77 -17.45 34.03 0.12
CA GLU A 77 -17.68 34.29 1.55
C GLU A 77 -16.46 34.93 2.23
N ILE A 78 -15.25 34.47 1.93
CA ILE A 78 -14.01 35.07 2.44
C ILE A 78 -13.90 36.53 2.00
N LEU A 79 -14.22 36.83 0.74
CA LEU A 79 -14.21 38.20 0.21
C LEU A 79 -15.24 39.09 0.91
N ILE A 80 -16.48 38.61 1.08
CA ILE A 80 -17.54 39.32 1.80
C ILE A 80 -17.13 39.61 3.25
N ASN A 81 -16.62 38.60 3.96
CA ASN A 81 -16.18 38.74 5.35
C ASN A 81 -14.97 39.70 5.48
N GLY A 82 -14.13 39.78 4.45
CA GLY A 82 -13.05 40.76 4.33
C GLY A 82 -13.50 42.17 3.95
N GLY A 83 -14.80 42.42 3.82
CA GLY A 83 -15.37 43.72 3.44
C GLY A 83 -15.30 44.03 1.94
N GLN A 84 -15.01 43.04 1.09
CA GLN A 84 -14.95 43.18 -0.36
C GLN A 84 -16.21 42.58 -1.02
N GLN A 85 -16.77 43.25 -2.02
CA GLN A 85 -17.92 42.71 -2.76
C GLN A 85 -17.45 41.69 -3.81
N PRO A 86 -18.00 40.45 -3.81
CA PRO A 86 -17.53 39.34 -4.66
C PRO A 86 -17.79 39.54 -6.17
N ASN A 87 -18.44 40.64 -6.57
CA ASN A 87 -18.82 40.94 -7.94
C ASN A 87 -18.46 42.36 -8.40
N ASN A 88 -17.72 43.14 -7.61
CA ASN A 88 -17.38 44.50 -7.99
C ASN A 88 -15.88 44.64 -8.27
N ALA A 89 -15.53 44.72 -9.56
CA ALA A 89 -14.22 45.11 -10.08
C ALA A 89 -13.87 46.58 -9.77
N THR A 90 -14.20 47.09 -8.58
CA THR A 90 -13.98 48.49 -8.21
C THR A 90 -13.74 48.62 -6.72
N ILE A 91 -12.58 48.15 -6.25
CA ILE A 91 -11.84 48.85 -5.20
C ILE A 91 -10.46 49.18 -5.75
N ILE A 92 -10.21 50.48 -5.86
CA ILE A 92 -9.03 51.13 -6.40
C ILE A 92 -7.78 50.60 -5.67
N GLY A 93 -6.91 49.87 -6.37
CA GLY A 93 -5.55 49.57 -5.92
C GLY A 93 -5.15 48.09 -5.83
N ALA A 94 -6.07 47.14 -5.93
CA ALA A 94 -5.73 45.71 -6.03
C ALA A 94 -5.98 45.22 -7.46
N ALA A 95 -4.90 45.12 -8.24
CA ALA A 95 -4.95 44.51 -9.55
C ALA A 95 -5.51 43.08 -9.46
N ASN A 96 -6.54 42.80 -10.26
CA ASN A 96 -6.98 41.46 -10.70
C ASN A 96 -7.12 40.37 -9.63
N ALA A 97 -8.32 40.21 -9.09
CA ALA A 97 -8.71 38.92 -8.48
C ALA A 97 -10.17 38.54 -8.74
N THR A 98 -10.82 39.08 -9.76
CA THR A 98 -12.00 38.41 -10.34
C THR A 98 -11.48 37.35 -11.29
N SER A 99 -11.30 36.11 -10.81
CA SER A 99 -11.43 35.00 -11.74
C SER A 99 -12.89 35.01 -12.18
N PRO A 100 -13.20 35.27 -13.47
CA PRO A 100 -14.59 35.31 -13.97
C PRO A 100 -15.37 34.04 -13.60
N ASP A 101 -14.64 32.96 -13.37
CA ASP A 101 -15.08 31.61 -13.06
C ASP A 101 -15.85 31.48 -11.73
N TYR A 102 -15.62 32.35 -10.71
CA TYR A 102 -16.29 32.24 -9.39
C TYR A 102 -17.54 33.12 -9.24
N SER A 103 -17.89 33.90 -10.27
CA SER A 103 -19.07 34.78 -10.28
C SER A 103 -20.39 34.01 -10.27
N ASN A 104 -20.38 32.78 -10.78
CA ASN A 104 -21.50 31.85 -10.71
C ASN A 104 -21.01 30.47 -10.21
N PRO A 105 -20.92 30.28 -8.88
CA PRO A 105 -20.49 29.01 -8.28
C PRO A 105 -21.29 27.80 -8.78
N ASP A 106 -22.59 27.95 -9.01
CA ASP A 106 -23.47 26.85 -9.44
C ASP A 106 -23.18 26.41 -10.88
N ALA A 107 -22.62 27.28 -11.72
CA ALA A 107 -22.20 26.93 -13.07
C ALA A 107 -20.93 26.07 -13.13
N LEU A 108 -20.12 26.05 -12.06
CA LEU A 108 -18.92 25.21 -11.98
C LEU A 108 -19.22 23.74 -11.67
N GLY A 109 -20.39 23.48 -11.07
CA GLY A 109 -20.82 22.15 -10.65
C GLY A 109 -19.82 21.45 -9.71
N ALA A 110 -19.78 20.12 -9.78
CA ALA A 110 -18.92 19.33 -8.89
C ALA A 110 -17.41 19.47 -9.19
N GLY A 111 -17.03 19.86 -10.40
CA GLY A 111 -15.65 19.82 -10.87
C GLY A 111 -15.08 18.40 -11.00
N THR A 112 -13.76 18.29 -11.13
CA THR A 112 -13.05 17.00 -11.24
C THR A 112 -12.71 16.44 -9.87
N ASP A 113 -13.21 15.25 -9.55
CA ASP A 113 -12.77 14.49 -8.38
C ASP A 113 -11.42 13.82 -8.65
N TRP A 114 -10.34 14.53 -8.31
CA TRP A 114 -8.98 14.02 -8.46
C TRP A 114 -8.73 12.75 -7.63
N GLN A 115 -9.39 12.56 -6.49
CA GLN A 115 -9.25 11.32 -5.72
C GLN A 115 -9.85 10.14 -6.48
N LYS A 116 -10.99 10.32 -7.15
CA LYS A 116 -11.56 9.28 -8.01
C LYS A 116 -10.69 9.01 -9.25
N GLU A 117 -10.01 10.01 -9.77
CA GLU A 117 -9.18 9.85 -10.96
C GLU A 117 -7.86 9.10 -10.69
N ILE A 118 -7.23 9.36 -9.53
CA ILE A 118 -5.95 8.71 -9.17
C ILE A 118 -6.14 7.32 -8.56
N PHE A 119 -7.27 7.07 -7.89
CA PHE A 119 -7.53 5.83 -7.19
C PHE A 119 -8.41 4.88 -8.00
N ARG A 120 -7.98 3.62 -8.11
CA ARG A 120 -8.70 2.54 -8.78
C ARG A 120 -8.88 1.34 -7.85
N ALA A 121 -9.86 0.50 -8.17
CA ALA A 121 -9.90 -0.85 -7.63
C ALA A 121 -8.73 -1.65 -8.23
N ALA A 122 -7.92 -2.27 -7.39
CA ALA A 122 -6.68 -2.91 -7.80
C ALA A 122 -6.67 -4.39 -7.44
N GLY A 123 -6.33 -5.25 -8.40
CA GLY A 123 -6.29 -6.69 -8.19
C GLY A 123 -5.03 -7.14 -7.47
N MET A 124 -5.16 -8.16 -6.63
CA MET A 124 -4.05 -8.90 -6.04
C MET A 124 -4.23 -10.39 -6.30
N GLN A 125 -3.13 -11.06 -6.61
CA GLN A 125 -3.08 -12.50 -6.78
C GLN A 125 -1.75 -13.08 -6.28
N SER A 126 -1.82 -14.29 -5.73
CA SER A 126 -0.65 -15.04 -5.31
C SER A 126 -0.83 -16.53 -5.57
N TYR A 127 0.26 -17.15 -6.00
CA TYR A 127 0.36 -18.57 -6.26
C TYR A 127 1.67 -19.06 -5.64
N ASN A 128 1.59 -20.00 -4.71
CA ASN A 128 2.76 -20.57 -4.05
C ASN A 128 2.68 -22.08 -4.09
N LEU A 129 3.70 -22.72 -4.66
CA LEU A 129 3.85 -24.15 -4.72
C LEU A 129 5.03 -24.56 -3.86
N ASN A 130 4.81 -25.49 -2.94
CA ASN A 130 5.84 -26.03 -2.06
C ASN A 130 5.83 -27.56 -2.10
N ILE A 131 6.99 -28.14 -2.33
CA ILE A 131 7.22 -29.59 -2.38
C ILE A 131 8.31 -29.90 -1.36
N SER A 132 8.03 -30.79 -0.41
CA SER A 132 9.01 -31.22 0.57
C SER A 132 8.93 -32.71 0.83
N GLY A 133 10.04 -33.36 1.15
CA GLY A 133 10.09 -34.79 1.38
C GLY A 133 11.51 -35.30 1.53
N GLY A 134 11.67 -36.62 1.58
CA GLY A 134 12.98 -37.24 1.71
C GLY A 134 12.97 -38.45 2.63
N ASN A 135 14.15 -38.99 2.91
CA ASN A 135 14.35 -40.09 3.85
C ASN A 135 15.23 -39.62 5.03
N GLU A 136 15.59 -40.54 5.93
CA GLU A 136 16.40 -40.23 7.11
C GLU A 136 17.80 -39.68 6.78
N LYS A 137 18.31 -39.94 5.56
CA LYS A 137 19.65 -39.52 5.12
C LYS A 137 19.63 -38.27 4.23
N THR A 138 18.51 -37.94 3.61
CA THR A 138 18.41 -36.84 2.65
C THR A 138 17.02 -36.22 2.71
N GLN A 139 16.94 -34.92 2.96
CA GLN A 139 15.68 -34.19 3.14
C GLN A 139 15.66 -32.98 2.21
N TYR A 140 14.73 -32.93 1.26
CA TYR A 140 14.64 -31.83 0.30
C TYR A 140 13.39 -30.98 0.53
N ALA A 141 13.50 -29.70 0.21
CA ALA A 141 12.38 -28.77 0.06
C ALA A 141 12.63 -27.85 -1.14
N LEU A 142 11.64 -27.78 -2.02
CA LEU A 142 11.60 -26.92 -3.18
C LEU A 142 10.33 -26.06 -3.10
N GLY A 143 10.48 -24.75 -3.25
CA GLY A 143 9.39 -23.80 -3.20
C GLY A 143 9.47 -22.80 -4.34
N GLY A 144 8.33 -22.49 -4.93
CA GLY A 144 8.18 -21.47 -5.96
C GLY A 144 6.96 -20.60 -5.66
N GLY A 145 7.06 -19.30 -5.93
CA GLY A 145 5.97 -18.37 -5.67
C GLY A 145 5.92 -17.22 -6.66
N TYR A 146 4.72 -16.89 -7.11
CA TYR A 146 4.40 -15.71 -7.89
C TYR A 146 3.40 -14.86 -7.12
N PHE A 147 3.67 -13.56 -7.03
CA PHE A 147 2.80 -12.57 -6.42
C PHE A 147 2.71 -11.36 -7.33
N LYS A 148 1.49 -10.91 -7.60
CA LYS A 148 1.21 -9.70 -8.35
C LYS A 148 0.17 -8.89 -7.60
N GLN A 149 0.47 -7.62 -7.40
CA GLN A 149 -0.41 -6.64 -6.81
C GLN A 149 -0.39 -5.39 -7.68
N ASP A 150 -1.54 -5.09 -8.27
CA ASP A 150 -1.75 -3.79 -8.87
C ASP A 150 -1.97 -2.77 -7.74
N GLY A 151 -1.46 -1.56 -7.87
CA GLY A 151 -1.66 -0.52 -6.86
C GLY A 151 -2.99 0.20 -7.01
N ILE A 152 -3.53 0.63 -5.87
CA ILE A 152 -4.72 1.47 -5.78
C ILE A 152 -4.45 2.83 -6.46
N ILE A 153 -3.22 3.33 -6.40
CA ILE A 153 -2.79 4.51 -7.16
C ILE A 153 -2.31 4.06 -8.54
N ILE A 154 -2.83 4.68 -9.59
CA ILE A 154 -2.41 4.42 -10.96
C ILE A 154 -0.90 4.65 -11.10
N GLY A 155 -0.19 3.67 -11.70
CA GLY A 155 1.26 3.74 -11.93
C GLY A 155 2.12 3.16 -10.82
N SER A 156 1.53 2.66 -9.73
CA SER A 156 2.23 1.91 -8.70
C SER A 156 1.82 0.45 -8.79
N ASP A 157 2.71 -0.47 -9.18
CA ASP A 157 2.42 -1.90 -9.25
C ASP A 157 3.59 -2.70 -8.67
N PHE A 158 3.33 -3.89 -8.13
CA PHE A 158 4.36 -4.75 -7.54
C PHE A 158 4.21 -6.21 -8.00
N ASN A 159 5.30 -6.75 -8.54
CA ASN A 159 5.41 -8.14 -8.94
C ASN A 159 6.61 -8.79 -8.25
N ARG A 160 6.42 -10.00 -7.75
CA ARG A 160 7.47 -10.78 -7.09
C ARG A 160 7.44 -12.23 -7.57
N TYR A 161 8.61 -12.67 -8.01
CA TYR A 161 8.91 -14.07 -8.28
C TYR A 161 9.88 -14.55 -7.21
N SER A 162 9.61 -15.73 -6.66
CA SER A 162 10.44 -16.35 -5.63
C SER A 162 10.66 -17.81 -5.98
N ALA A 163 11.89 -18.27 -5.78
CA ALA A 163 12.27 -19.66 -5.90
C ALA A 163 13.20 -19.98 -4.74
N ARG A 164 13.02 -21.15 -4.13
CA ARG A 164 13.87 -21.66 -3.07
C ARG A 164 14.13 -23.15 -3.26
N PHE A 165 15.32 -23.54 -2.86
CA PHE A 165 15.75 -24.93 -2.81
C PHE A 165 16.56 -25.14 -1.54
N ASN A 166 16.30 -26.27 -0.87
CA ASN A 166 16.99 -26.69 0.34
C ASN A 166 17.12 -28.22 0.30
N LEU A 167 18.29 -28.75 0.69
CA LEU A 167 18.64 -30.18 0.63
C LEU A 167 19.43 -30.58 1.89
#